data_AF-A0A9X3HWV7-F1
#
_entry.id   AF-A0A9X3HWV7-F1
#
_cell.length_a   1.000
_cell.length_b   1.000
_cell.length_c   1.000
_cell.angle_alpha   90.00
_cell.angle_beta   90.00
_cell.angle_gamma   90.00
#
_symmetry.space_group_name_H-M   'P 1'
#
loop_
_entity.id
_entity.type
_entity.pdbx_description
1 polymer ?
#
loop_
_entity_poly.entity_id
_entity_poly.type
_entity_poly.pdbx_seq_one_letter_code
_entity_poly.pdbx_strand_id
1 'polypeptide(L)'
;MIKIMARVMVVLFVIAVIGAIGMAFLQVYVRFKGAEQDAIAQTYIKDVVWSFNTEDLSEFKLHLHPELVEYLETKEGAQAISLLSNMGSLKTIEESKWVSSKSAASTAKGQYEFSNYEVQATFENGKGVVKVSTIPNGDGYYVTNFQIFSNHFATLMSSN
;
A
#
# COMPACT_ATOMS: atom_id res chain seq x y z
N MET A 1 -3.39 -16.41 -59.06
CA MET A 1 -3.27 -16.90 -57.67
C MET A 1 -2.28 -16.09 -56.83
N ILE A 2 -1.02 -15.91 -57.24
CA ILE A 2 0.03 -15.20 -56.47
C ILE A 2 -0.36 -13.75 -56.06
N LYS A 3 -0.96 -12.96 -56.96
CA LYS A 3 -1.40 -11.57 -56.65
C LYS A 3 -2.52 -11.48 -55.60
N ILE A 4 -3.36 -12.51 -55.49
CA ILE A 4 -4.47 -12.54 -54.53
C ILE A 4 -3.93 -12.92 -53.14
N MET A 5 -3.05 -13.93 -53.06
CA MET A 5 -2.35 -14.28 -51.81
C MET A 5 -1.54 -13.11 -51.25
N ALA A 6 -0.82 -12.37 -52.11
CA ALA A 6 -0.04 -11.20 -51.66
C ALA A 6 -0.94 -10.11 -51.03
N ARG A 7 -2.12 -9.85 -51.61
CA ARG A 7 -3.08 -8.88 -51.06
C ARG A 7 -3.67 -9.34 -49.73
N VAL A 8 -3.96 -10.64 -49.59
CA VAL A 8 -4.46 -11.22 -48.33
C VAL A 8 -3.38 -11.11 -47.23
N MET A 9 -2.12 -11.37 -47.56
CA MET A 9 -1.00 -11.24 -46.61
C MET A 9 -0.81 -9.79 -46.14
N VAL A 10 -0.93 -8.81 -47.05
CA VAL A 10 -0.82 -7.39 -46.70
C VAL A 10 -1.97 -6.95 -45.80
N VAL A 11 -3.20 -7.40 -46.07
CA VAL A 11 -4.36 -7.08 -45.23
C VAL A 11 -4.22 -7.70 -43.83
N LEU A 12 -3.78 -8.95 -43.73
CA LEU A 12 -3.52 -9.60 -42.44
C LEU A 12 -2.41 -8.90 -41.66
N PHE A 13 -1.35 -8.45 -42.34
CA PHE A 13 -0.26 -7.69 -41.72
C PHE A 13 -0.75 -6.34 -41.17
N VAL A 14 -1.56 -5.60 -41.94
CA VAL A 14 -2.13 -4.32 -41.49
C VAL A 14 -3.04 -4.50 -40.27
N ILE A 15 -3.89 -5.54 -40.26
CA ILE A 15 -4.75 -5.86 -39.11
C ILE A 15 -3.91 -6.21 -37.87
N ALA A 16 -2.84 -6.99 -38.04
CA ALA A 16 -1.94 -7.36 -36.94
C ALA A 16 -1.22 -6.13 -36.35
N VAL A 17 -0.76 -5.21 -37.20
CA VAL A 17 -0.10 -3.96 -36.77
C VAL A 17 -1.07 -3.06 -36.00
N ILE A 18 -2.30 -2.88 -36.48
CA ILE A 18 -3.33 -2.09 -35.80
C ILE A 18 -3.69 -2.72 -34.44
N GLY A 19 -3.82 -4.04 -34.38
CA GLY A 19 -4.07 -4.78 -33.13
C GLY A 19 -2.93 -4.61 -32.12
N ALA A 20 -1.68 -4.69 -32.56
CA ALA A 20 -0.51 -4.51 -31.70
C ALA A 20 -0.42 -3.08 -31.14
N ILE A 21 -0.68 -2.07 -31.97
CA ILE A 21 -0.72 -0.66 -31.54
C ILE A 21 -1.85 -0.44 -30.53
N GLY A 22 -3.05 -0.96 -30.80
CA GLY A 22 -4.20 -0.88 -29.89
C GLY A 22 -3.93 -1.54 -28.53
N MET A 23 -3.28 -2.70 -28.51
CA MET A 23 -2.87 -3.37 -27.28
C MET A 23 -1.78 -2.59 -26.52
N ALA A 24 -0.82 -1.99 -27.23
CA ALA A 24 0.20 -1.15 -26.60
C ALA A 24 -0.43 0.08 -25.93
N PHE A 25 -1.37 0.75 -26.58
CA PHE A 25 -2.13 1.85 -25.98
C PHE A 25 -2.95 1.40 -24.77
N LEU A 26 -3.58 0.22 -24.83
CA LEU A 26 -4.35 -0.32 -23.71
C LEU A 26 -3.44 -0.66 -22.51
N GLN A 27 -2.26 -1.24 -22.74
CA GLN A 27 -1.28 -1.54 -21.70
C GLN A 27 -0.68 -0.26 -21.09
N VAL A 28 -0.41 0.75 -21.91
CA VAL A 28 0.04 2.07 -21.45
C VAL A 28 -1.06 2.75 -20.62
N TYR A 29 -2.32 2.73 -21.07
CA TYR A 29 -3.43 3.31 -20.33
C TYR A 29 -3.69 2.63 -18.98
N VAL A 30 -3.65 1.29 -18.92
CA VAL A 30 -3.75 0.53 -17.66
C VAL A 30 -2.57 0.84 -16.73
N ARG A 31 -1.34 0.98 -17.25
CA ARG A 31 -0.18 1.41 -16.47
C ARG A 31 -0.29 2.85 -15.97
N PHE A 32 -0.76 3.79 -16.79
CA PHE A 32 -0.91 5.20 -16.41
C PHE A 32 -1.98 5.37 -15.33
N LYS A 33 -3.14 4.70 -15.46
CA LYS A 33 -4.19 4.76 -14.44
C LYS A 33 -3.77 4.11 -13.13
N GLY A 34 -3.00 3.03 -13.20
CA GLY A 34 -2.36 2.42 -12.02
C GLY A 34 -1.34 3.36 -11.37
N ALA A 35 -0.47 4.00 -12.15
CA ALA A 35 0.61 4.85 -11.66
C ALA A 35 0.14 6.18 -11.03
N GLU A 36 -0.94 6.78 -11.55
CA GLU A 36 -1.47 8.05 -11.03
C GLU A 36 -2.25 7.85 -9.71
N GLN A 37 -2.98 6.73 -9.61
CA GLN A 37 -3.65 6.31 -8.39
C GLN A 37 -2.65 5.87 -7.30
N ASP A 38 -1.48 5.38 -7.72
CA ASP A 38 -0.35 5.00 -6.87
C ASP A 38 0.36 6.22 -6.28
N ALA A 39 0.58 7.32 -7.02
CA ALA A 39 1.30 8.49 -6.50
C ALA A 39 0.56 9.22 -5.35
N ILE A 40 -0.77 9.39 -5.46
CA ILE A 40 -1.60 10.02 -4.41
C ILE A 40 -1.64 9.12 -3.18
N ALA A 41 -1.84 7.81 -3.39
CA ALA A 41 -1.88 6.85 -2.30
C ALA A 41 -0.51 6.73 -1.62
N GLN A 42 0.59 6.69 -2.37
CA GLN A 42 1.95 6.66 -1.82
C GLN A 42 2.27 7.90 -0.97
N THR A 43 1.83 9.09 -1.42
CA THR A 43 1.96 10.34 -0.64
C THR A 43 1.18 10.24 0.66
N TYR A 44 -0.09 9.80 0.60
CA TYR A 44 -0.91 9.60 1.79
C TYR A 44 -0.27 8.59 2.75
N ILE A 45 0.22 7.45 2.25
CA ILE A 45 0.86 6.41 3.07
C ILE A 45 2.13 6.96 3.73
N LYS A 46 2.90 7.77 3.02
CA LYS A 46 4.06 8.45 3.58
C LYS A 46 3.66 9.37 4.74
N ASP A 47 2.60 10.15 4.60
CA ASP A 47 2.09 11.02 5.66
C ASP A 47 1.61 10.21 6.88
N VAL A 48 0.91 9.09 6.65
CA VAL A 48 0.50 8.15 7.71
C VAL A 48 1.69 7.59 8.48
N VAL A 49 2.75 7.18 7.78
CA VAL A 49 3.93 6.61 8.46
C VAL A 49 4.69 7.70 9.23
N TRP A 50 4.78 8.92 8.69
CA TRP A 50 5.41 10.04 9.40
C TRP A 50 4.63 10.51 10.63
N SER A 51 3.31 10.46 10.61
CA SER A 51 2.48 10.87 11.75
C SER A 51 2.52 9.86 12.90
N PHE A 52 3.05 8.66 12.69
CA PHE A 52 3.23 7.67 13.76
C PHE A 52 4.31 8.12 14.75
N ASN A 53 3.86 8.58 15.93
CA ASN A 53 4.70 8.90 17.07
C ASN A 53 4.14 8.23 18.33
N THR A 54 4.93 7.38 18.99
CA THR A 54 4.49 6.66 20.18
C THR A 54 4.30 7.55 21.41
N GLU A 55 4.85 8.77 21.42
CA GLU A 55 4.65 9.75 22.48
C GLU A 55 3.36 10.57 22.29
N ASP A 56 2.95 10.78 21.04
CA ASP A 56 1.73 11.49 20.68
C ASP A 56 1.11 10.91 19.41
N LEU A 57 0.04 10.13 19.59
CA LEU A 57 -0.67 9.47 18.49
C LEU A 57 -1.80 10.31 17.90
N SER A 58 -1.95 11.57 18.31
CA SER A 58 -3.10 12.40 17.93
C SER A 58 -3.24 12.56 16.42
N GLU A 59 -2.15 12.88 15.72
CA GLU A 59 -2.14 12.99 14.25
C GLU A 59 -2.34 11.62 13.59
N PHE A 60 -1.63 10.60 14.08
CA PHE A 60 -1.75 9.23 13.56
C PHE A 60 -3.20 8.73 13.58
N LYS A 61 -3.92 8.95 14.69
CA LYS A 61 -5.31 8.53 14.90
C LYS A 61 -6.27 9.13 13.87
N LEU A 62 -6.00 10.31 13.31
CA LEU A 62 -6.84 10.94 12.29
C LEU A 62 -6.89 10.13 10.98
N HIS A 63 -5.88 9.29 10.73
CA HIS A 63 -5.80 8.45 9.55
C HIS A 63 -6.46 7.08 9.73
N LEU A 64 -6.72 6.68 10.97
CA LEU A 64 -7.15 5.33 11.29
C LEU A 64 -8.66 5.16 11.13
N HIS A 65 -9.06 3.95 10.77
CA HIS A 65 -10.45 3.53 10.90
C HIS A 65 -10.89 3.63 12.39
N PRO A 66 -12.12 4.06 12.70
CA PRO A 66 -12.58 4.24 14.08
C PRO A 66 -12.38 3.03 14.99
N GLU A 67 -12.61 1.81 14.48
CA GLU A 67 -12.39 0.57 15.24
C GLU A 67 -10.93 0.40 15.70
N LEU A 68 -9.96 0.87 14.90
CA LEU A 68 -8.54 0.83 15.27
C LEU A 68 -8.20 1.94 16.28
N VAL A 69 -8.84 3.10 16.19
CA VAL A 69 -8.73 4.16 17.21
C VAL A 69 -9.23 3.64 18.55
N GLU A 70 -10.41 3.01 18.58
CA GLU A 70 -10.98 2.40 19.79
C GLU A 70 -10.06 1.33 20.37
N TYR A 71 -9.46 0.48 19.52
CA TYR A 71 -8.49 -0.52 19.97
C TYR A 71 -7.27 0.12 20.65
N LEU A 72 -6.74 1.24 20.14
CA LEU A 72 -5.59 1.92 20.75
C LEU A 72 -5.88 2.49 22.14
N GLU A 73 -7.15 2.73 22.48
CA GLU A 73 -7.57 3.17 23.83
C GLU A 73 -7.71 2.01 24.83
N THR A 74 -7.60 0.76 24.37
CA THR A 74 -7.66 -0.43 25.24
C THR A 74 -6.32 -0.67 25.95
N LYS A 75 -6.33 -1.56 26.96
CA LYS A 75 -5.11 -1.99 27.65
C LYS A 75 -4.15 -2.70 26.69
N GLU A 76 -4.69 -3.53 25.80
CA GLU A 76 -3.95 -4.27 24.79
C GLU A 76 -3.31 -3.32 23.76
N GLY A 77 -4.05 -2.28 23.36
CA GLY A 77 -3.55 -1.18 22.52
C GLY A 77 -2.39 -0.44 23.17
N ALA A 78 -2.54 -0.05 24.44
CA ALA A 78 -1.49 0.62 25.20
C ALA A 78 -0.23 -0.26 25.35
N GLN A 79 -0.39 -1.57 25.57
CA GLN A 79 0.72 -2.52 25.60
C GLN A 79 1.42 -2.61 24.24
N ALA A 80 0.66 -2.66 23.13
CA ALA A 80 1.22 -2.65 21.79
C ALA A 80 2.03 -1.37 21.53
N ILE A 81 1.52 -0.19 21.89
CA ILE A 81 2.24 1.09 21.78
C ILE A 81 3.51 1.08 22.62
N SER A 82 3.44 0.58 23.86
CA SER A 82 4.60 0.46 24.75
C SER A 82 5.66 -0.50 24.22
N LEU A 83 5.28 -1.53 23.47
CA LEU A 83 6.25 -2.37 22.77
C LEU A 83 6.88 -1.57 21.62
N LEU A 84 6.05 -0.87 20.84
CA LEU A 84 6.49 -0.06 19.70
C LEU A 84 7.45 1.07 20.09
N SER A 85 7.30 1.68 21.26
CA SER A 85 8.18 2.76 21.74
C SER A 85 9.63 2.32 21.92
N ASN A 86 9.90 1.02 22.10
CA ASN A 86 11.27 0.50 22.18
C ASN A 86 12.06 0.65 20.87
N MET A 87 11.40 0.89 19.73
CA MET A 87 12.10 1.23 18.47
C MET A 87 12.70 2.64 18.49
N GLY A 88 12.23 3.50 19.42
CA GLY A 88 12.52 4.93 19.43
C GLY A 88 11.85 5.66 18.25
N SER A 89 12.14 6.95 18.12
CA SER A 89 11.48 7.80 17.13
C SER A 89 11.82 7.39 15.70
N LEU A 90 10.87 7.60 14.78
CA LEU A 90 11.10 7.47 13.35
C LEU A 90 12.10 8.55 12.89
N LYS A 91 13.11 8.15 12.10
CA LYS A 91 14.16 9.06 11.59
C LYS A 91 14.09 9.27 10.11
N THR A 92 13.89 8.20 9.34
CA THR A 92 13.76 8.28 7.89
C THR A 92 12.81 7.22 7.38
N ILE A 93 12.21 7.49 6.22
CA ILE A 93 11.49 6.50 5.42
C ILE A 93 12.02 6.56 3.99
N GLU A 94 12.03 5.41 3.32
CA GLU A 94 12.19 5.36 1.86
C GLU A 94 10.84 5.57 1.17
N GLU A 95 10.84 5.63 -0.16
CA GLU A 95 9.60 5.64 -0.93
C GLU A 95 8.78 4.37 -0.66
N SER A 96 7.47 4.55 -0.48
CA SER A 96 6.55 3.45 -0.24
C SER A 96 6.44 2.60 -1.50
N LYS A 97 6.59 1.28 -1.34
CA LYS A 97 6.39 0.32 -2.41
C LYS A 97 4.99 -0.22 -2.30
N TRP A 98 4.19 -0.04 -3.35
CA TRP A 98 2.93 -0.77 -3.47
C TRP A 98 3.23 -2.26 -3.58
N VAL A 99 2.58 -3.08 -2.74
CA VAL A 99 2.86 -4.52 -2.67
C VAL A 99 1.72 -5.35 -3.22
N SER A 100 0.48 -4.97 -2.94
CA SER A 100 -0.70 -5.60 -3.57
C SER A 100 -2.00 -4.87 -3.24
N SER A 101 -2.93 -4.85 -4.18
CA SER A 101 -4.36 -4.73 -3.87
C SER A 101 -4.91 -6.15 -3.68
N LYS A 102 -5.43 -6.46 -2.49
CA LYS A 102 -6.21 -7.68 -2.31
C LYS A 102 -7.65 -7.35 -2.67
N SER A 103 -8.11 -7.97 -3.76
CA SER A 103 -9.52 -8.00 -4.13
C SER A 103 -10.29 -8.75 -3.05
N ALA A 104 -11.20 -8.05 -2.38
CA ALA A 104 -12.30 -8.60 -1.59
C ALA A 104 -11.93 -9.33 -0.28
N ALA A 105 -12.01 -8.63 0.85
CA ALA A 105 -12.49 -9.29 2.05
C ALA A 105 -14.01 -9.07 2.13
N SER A 106 -14.78 -10.15 2.02
CA SER A 106 -16.21 -10.13 2.28
C SER A 106 -16.41 -10.07 3.79
N THR A 107 -16.76 -8.89 4.31
CA THR A 107 -17.24 -8.75 5.68
C THR A 107 -18.76 -8.81 5.67
N ALA A 108 -19.39 -9.02 6.83
CA ALA A 108 -20.85 -8.98 6.97
C ALA A 108 -21.47 -7.63 6.51
N LYS A 109 -20.65 -6.58 6.34
CA LYS A 109 -21.06 -5.24 5.93
C LYS A 109 -20.78 -4.94 4.44
N GLY A 110 -20.11 -5.82 3.70
CA GLY A 110 -19.83 -5.62 2.27
C GLY A 110 -18.50 -6.23 1.78
N GLN A 111 -18.24 -6.07 0.48
CA GLN A 111 -16.97 -6.43 -0.14
C GLN A 111 -16.06 -5.20 -0.16
N TYR A 112 -15.00 -5.23 0.64
CA TYR A 112 -14.04 -4.13 0.69
C TYR A 112 -12.78 -4.50 -0.12
N GLU A 113 -12.32 -3.55 -0.95
CA GLU A 113 -11.04 -3.65 -1.64
C GLU A 113 -9.95 -3.04 -0.75
N PHE A 114 -8.98 -3.87 -0.37
CA PHE A 114 -7.88 -3.46 0.50
C PHE A 114 -6.64 -3.20 -0.34
N SER A 115 -6.01 -2.04 -0.13
CA SER A 115 -4.70 -1.72 -0.71
C SER A 115 -3.62 -1.89 0.35
N ASN A 116 -2.56 -2.64 0.03
CA ASN A 116 -1.46 -2.94 0.95
C ASN A 116 -0.14 -2.32 0.44
N TYR A 117 0.52 -1.62 1.34
CA TYR A 117 1.75 -0.88 1.09
C TYR A 117 2.84 -1.33 2.05
N GLU A 118 4.08 -1.30 1.58
CA GLU A 118 5.26 -1.51 2.42
C GLU A 118 6.19 -0.29 2.34
N VAL A 119 6.62 0.18 3.50
CA VAL A 119 7.53 1.32 3.62
C VAL A 119 8.76 0.88 4.41
N GLN A 120 9.94 1.04 3.81
CA GLN A 120 11.19 0.84 4.54
C GLN A 120 11.40 2.05 5.46
N ALA A 121 11.60 1.80 6.75
CA ALA A 121 11.73 2.83 7.77
C ALA A 121 12.99 2.61 8.62
N THR A 122 13.63 3.70 9.00
CA THR A 122 14.71 3.70 9.99
C THR A 122 14.24 4.42 11.24
N PHE A 123 14.27 3.72 12.36
CA PHE A 123 14.01 4.25 13.70
C PHE A 123 15.34 4.39 14.46
N GLU A 124 15.33 5.01 15.63
CA GLU A 124 16.52 5.17 16.48
C GLU A 124 17.22 3.85 16.77
N ASN A 125 16.45 2.82 17.13
CA ASN A 125 16.99 1.56 17.59
C ASN A 125 17.05 0.48 16.51
N GLY A 126 16.78 0.84 15.24
CA GLY A 126 16.99 -0.06 14.11
C GLY A 126 16.13 0.21 12.90
N LYS A 127 16.39 -0.57 11.85
CA LYS A 127 15.59 -0.57 10.61
C LYS A 127 14.39 -1.50 10.74
N GLY A 128 13.29 -1.14 10.09
CA GLY A 128 12.09 -1.97 10.00
C GLY A 128 11.31 -1.75 8.71
N VAL A 129 10.37 -2.66 8.46
CA VAL A 129 9.39 -2.55 7.37
C VAL A 129 8.04 -2.23 8.00
N VAL A 130 7.45 -1.11 7.60
CA VAL A 130 6.10 -0.74 7.98
C VAL A 130 5.14 -1.25 6.92
N LYS A 131 4.15 -2.05 7.31
CA LYS A 131 3.07 -2.50 6.43
C LYS A 131 1.80 -1.75 6.76
N VAL A 132 1.17 -1.18 5.74
CA VAL A 132 -0.04 -0.38 5.89
C VAL A 132 -1.13 -0.94 4.98
N SER A 133 -2.31 -1.20 5.53
CA SER A 133 -3.49 -1.59 4.76
C SER A 133 -4.55 -0.50 4.81
N THR A 134 -5.10 -0.12 3.66
CA THR A 134 -6.11 0.92 3.56
C THR A 134 -7.39 0.46 2.87
N ILE A 135 -8.49 1.14 3.20
CA ILE A 135 -9.77 1.08 2.47
C ILE A 135 -10.18 2.48 2.02
N PRO A 136 -10.91 2.62 0.90
CA PRO A 136 -11.45 3.91 0.48
C PRO A 136 -12.46 4.48 1.50
N ASN A 137 -12.48 5.80 1.65
CA ASN A 137 -13.47 6.53 2.43
C ASN A 137 -13.79 7.88 1.77
N GLY A 138 -14.90 7.95 1.01
CA GLY A 138 -15.27 9.15 0.26
C GLY A 138 -14.16 9.59 -0.69
N ASP A 139 -13.53 10.71 -0.38
CA ASP A 139 -12.45 11.31 -1.17
C ASP A 139 -11.03 10.90 -0.69
N GLY A 140 -10.93 10.03 0.31
CA GLY A 140 -9.65 9.62 0.90
C GLY A 140 -9.60 8.13 1.27
N TYR A 141 -8.78 7.82 2.28
CA TYR A 141 -8.54 6.46 2.74
C TYR A 141 -8.59 6.41 4.27
N TYR A 142 -9.00 5.25 4.79
CA TYR A 142 -8.75 4.88 6.18
C TYR A 142 -7.70 3.78 6.25
N VAL A 143 -6.80 3.91 7.22
CA VAL A 143 -5.89 2.84 7.62
C VAL A 143 -6.65 1.83 8.47
N THR A 144 -6.65 0.57 8.04
CA THR A 144 -7.31 -0.55 8.73
C THR A 144 -6.30 -1.46 9.41
N ASN A 145 -5.04 -1.39 9.02
CA ASN A 145 -3.94 -2.13 9.64
C ASN A 145 -2.63 -1.35 9.51
N PHE A 146 -1.84 -1.35 10.57
CA PHE A 146 -0.51 -0.74 10.63
C PHE A 146 0.41 -1.66 11.44
N GLN A 147 1.45 -2.20 10.80
CA GLN A 147 2.35 -3.18 11.42
C GLN A 147 3.80 -2.78 11.19
N ILE A 148 4.64 -2.95 12.21
CA ILE A 148 6.08 -2.71 12.11
C ILE A 148 6.80 -4.05 12.29
N PHE A 149 7.56 -4.45 11.28
CA PHE A 149 8.43 -5.62 11.32
C PHE A 149 9.89 -5.15 11.45
N SER A 150 10.55 -5.55 12.53
CA SER A 150 11.96 -5.20 12.76
C SER A 150 12.70 -6.38 13.38
N ASN A 151 13.96 -6.58 12.98
CA ASN A 151 14.84 -7.55 13.61
C ASN A 151 15.13 -7.19 15.09
N HIS A 152 15.02 -5.91 15.44
CA HIS A 152 15.12 -5.45 16.82
C HIS A 152 13.99 -6.04 17.69
N PHE A 153 12.75 -6.07 17.18
CA PHE A 153 11.63 -6.74 17.85
C PHE A 153 11.81 -8.24 17.96
N ALA A 154 12.26 -8.89 16.89
CA ALA A 154 12.51 -10.33 16.91
C ALA A 154 13.53 -10.71 18.00
N THR A 155 14.53 -9.86 18.22
CA THR A 155 15.54 -10.05 19.27
C THR A 155 14.94 -9.85 20.67
N LEU A 156 14.19 -8.76 20.90
CA LEU A 156 13.55 -8.46 22.19
C LEU A 156 12.54 -9.55 22.64
N MET A 157 11.83 -10.15 21.69
CA MET A 157 10.88 -11.24 21.96
C MET A 157 11.57 -12.60 22.19
N SER A 158 12.83 -12.75 21.75
CA SER A 158 13.63 -13.97 21.98
C SER A 158 14.47 -13.92 23.25
N SER A 159 14.62 -12.74 23.86
CA SER A 159 15.40 -12.52 25.09
C SER A 159 14.57 -12.49 26.37
N ASN A 160 13.24 -12.59 26.27
CA ASN A 160 12.29 -12.74 27.38
C ASN A 160 11.73 -14.17 27.40
#